data_AF-A0A6L9ZBD1-F1
#
_entry.id   AF-A0A6L9ZBD1-F1
#
_cell.length_a   1.000
_cell.length_b   1.000
_cell.length_c   1.000
_cell.angle_alpha   90.00
_cell.angle_beta   90.00
_cell.angle_gamma   90.00
#
_symmetry.space_group_name_H-M   'P 1'
#
loop_
_entity.id
_entity.type
_entity.pdbx_description
1 polymer ?
#
loop_
_entity_poly.entity_id
_entity_poly.type
_entity_poly.pdbx_seq_one_letter_code
_entity_poly.pdbx_strand_id
1 'polypeptide(L)' 'AFVIAGSQTQLISLRKVEDEATKELMLAYYQRLLDQNMGRTEALRQTQLQMLKDQRYQHPYYWASFIVSGNWEPMGE' A
#
# COMPACT_ATOMS: atom_id res chain seq x y z
N ALA A 1 15.15 -4.73 12.00
CA ALA A 1 14.48 -6.00 12.34
C ALA A 1 13.99 -6.72 11.07
N PHE A 2 12.94 -6.27 10.38
CA PHE A 2 12.36 -6.99 9.24
C PHE A 2 13.26 -7.09 7.99
N VAL A 3 13.99 -6.02 7.64
CA VAL A 3 15.00 -6.07 6.56
C VAL A 3 16.07 -7.13 6.86
N ILE A 4 16.61 -7.13 8.08
CA ILE A 4 17.67 -8.08 8.51
C ILE A 4 17.12 -9.51 8.59
N ALA A 5 15.84 -9.67 8.93
CA ALA A 5 15.14 -10.96 8.93
C ALA A 5 14.82 -11.49 7.52
N GLY A 6 15.21 -10.79 6.45
CA GLY A 6 15.06 -11.26 5.07
C GLY A 6 13.73 -10.91 4.40
N SER A 7 12.95 -9.97 4.95
CA SER A 7 11.74 -9.49 4.29
C SER A 7 12.09 -8.86 2.93
N GLN A 8 11.61 -9.46 1.83
CA GLN A 8 11.87 -8.96 0.47
C GLN A 8 11.22 -7.59 0.22
N THR A 9 10.02 -7.38 0.75
CA THR A 9 9.29 -6.11 0.66
C THR A 9 8.50 -5.86 1.94
N GLN A 10 8.40 -4.59 2.35
CA GLN A 10 7.64 -4.13 3.51
C GLN A 10 6.69 -3.01 3.10
N LEU A 11 5.43 -3.09 3.52
CA LEU A 11 4.47 -1.99 3.47
C LEU A 11 4.37 -1.40 4.89
N ILE A 12 4.68 -0.11 5.04
CA ILE A 12 4.90 0.52 6.35
C ILE A 12 4.13 1.84 6.43
N SER A 13 3.53 2.12 7.59
CA SER A 13 2.98 3.45 7.91
C SER A 13 4.01 4.31 8.66
N LEU A 14 4.22 5.54 8.19
CA LEU A 14 5.14 6.52 8.81
C LEU A 14 4.56 7.25 10.04
N ARG A 15 3.23 7.25 10.18
CA ARG A 15 2.49 7.93 11.25
C ARG A 15 1.32 7.05 11.69
N LYS A 16 0.68 7.40 12.81
CA LYS A 16 -0.58 6.79 13.22
C LYS A 16 -1.63 7.01 12.12
N VAL A 17 -2.35 5.96 11.78
CA VAL A 17 -3.35 5.92 10.70
C VAL A 17 -4.75 5.71 11.29
N GLU A 18 -5.76 6.06 10.50
CA GLU A 18 -7.17 5.83 10.82
C GLU A 18 -7.57 4.42 10.38
N ASP A 19 -8.34 3.72 11.20
CA ASP A 19 -8.55 2.27 11.07
C ASP A 19 -9.37 1.90 9.83
N GLU A 20 -10.47 2.61 9.55
CA GLU A 20 -11.36 2.28 8.42
C GLU A 20 -10.67 2.58 7.08
N ALA A 21 -10.02 3.74 6.96
CA ALA A 21 -9.23 4.08 5.79
C ALA A 21 -8.07 3.11 5.57
N THR A 22 -7.42 2.64 6.64
CA THR A 22 -6.35 1.64 6.54
C THR A 22 -6.87 0.32 6.01
N LYS A 23 -8.03 -0.13 6.48
CA LYS A 23 -8.68 -1.35 5.97
C LYS A 23 -8.99 -1.22 4.47
N GLU A 24 -9.60 -0.13 4.05
CA GLU A 24 -9.91 0.13 2.63
C GLU A 24 -8.63 0.18 1.78
N LEU A 25 -7.58 0.83 2.26
CA LEU A 25 -6.27 0.88 1.60
C LEU A 25 -5.67 -0.53 1.45
N MET A 26 -5.68 -1.33 2.52
CA MET A 26 -5.11 -2.68 2.48
C MET A 26 -5.89 -3.60 1.55
N LEU A 27 -7.22 -3.55 1.57
CA LEU A 27 -8.06 -4.32 0.64
C LEU A 27 -7.73 -3.96 -0.81
N ALA A 28 -7.74 -2.67 -1.13
CA ALA A 28 -7.44 -2.17 -2.47
C ALA A 28 -6.01 -2.50 -2.92
N TYR A 29 -5.03 -2.43 -2.01
CA TYR A 29 -3.63 -2.76 -2.27
C TYR A 29 -3.46 -4.25 -2.59
N TYR A 30 -3.95 -5.13 -1.72
CA TYR A 30 -3.79 -6.57 -1.89
C TYR A 30 -4.60 -7.11 -3.06
N GLN A 31 -5.77 -6.54 -3.36
CA GLN A 31 -6.54 -6.90 -4.55
C GLN A 31 -5.73 -6.67 -5.83
N ARG A 32 -5.01 -5.53 -5.94
CA ARG A 32 -4.13 -5.25 -7.08
C ARG A 32 -2.93 -6.18 -7.14
N LEU A 33 -2.35 -6.46 -5.98
CA LEU A 33 -1.15 -7.27 -5.87
C LEU A 33 -1.42 -8.74 -6.20
N LEU A 34 -2.54 -9.29 -5.74
CA LEU A 34 -2.88 -10.70 -5.89
C LEU A 34 -3.71 -10.99 -7.14
N ASP A 35 -4.78 -10.22 -7.37
CA ASP A 35 -5.73 -10.54 -8.42
C ASP A 35 -5.28 -9.98 -9.78
N GLN A 36 -4.54 -8.88 -9.75
CA GLN A 36 -4.08 -8.18 -10.96
C GLN A 36 -2.57 -8.37 -11.23
N ASN A 37 -1.88 -9.11 -10.35
CA ASN A 37 -0.44 -9.34 -10.42
C ASN A 37 0.38 -8.05 -10.61
N MET A 38 -0.05 -6.92 -10.01
CA MET A 38 0.65 -5.65 -10.14
C MET A 38 1.94 -5.65 -9.31
N GLY A 39 2.94 -4.89 -9.77
CA GLY A 39 4.14 -4.63 -8.98
C GLY A 39 3.82 -3.97 -7.63
N ARG A 40 4.54 -4.35 -6.58
CA ARG A 40 4.27 -3.93 -5.19
C ARG A 40 4.24 -2.41 -5.02
N THR A 41 5.10 -1.67 -5.71
CA THR A 41 5.09 -0.19 -5.65
C THR A 41 3.94 0.40 -6.47
N GLU A 42 3.65 -0.19 -7.63
CA GLU A 42 2.57 0.27 -8.51
C GLU A 42 1.19 0.03 -7.90
N ALA A 43 0.99 -1.13 -7.25
CA ALA A 43 -0.23 -1.44 -6.52
C ALA A 43 -0.53 -0.40 -5.42
N LEU A 44 0.49 0.06 -4.68
CA LEU A 44 0.33 1.10 -3.67
C LEU A 44 -0.02 2.44 -4.31
N ARG A 45 0.71 2.84 -5.37
CA ARG A 45 0.45 4.09 -6.08
C ARG A 45 -0.98 4.17 -6.62
N GLN A 46 -1.46 3.09 -7.24
CA GLN A 46 -2.82 3.02 -7.77
C GLN A 46 -3.88 3.06 -6.66
N THR A 47 -3.58 2.45 -5.51
CA THR A 47 -4.45 2.53 -4.33
C THR A 47 -4.54 3.95 -3.79
N GLN A 48 -3.41 4.63 -3.64
CA GLN A 48 -3.37 6.04 -3.21
C GLN A 48 -4.11 6.96 -4.18
N LEU A 49 -3.97 6.74 -5.50
CA LEU A 49 -4.71 7.48 -6.52
C LEU A 49 -6.22 7.19 -6.49
N GLN A 50 -6.63 5.96 -6.16
CA GLN A 50 -8.03 5.64 -5.93
C GLN A 50 -8.57 6.42 -4.72
N MET A 51 -7.87 6.41 -3.60
CA MET A 51 -8.29 7.12 -2.38
C MET A 51 -8.32 8.64 -2.57
N LEU A 52 -7.38 9.19 -3.33
CA LEU A 52 -7.36 10.60 -3.72
C LEU A 52 -8.63 11.01 -4.50
N LYS A 53 -9.26 10.09 -5.24
CA LYS A 53 -10.49 10.34 -6.01
C LYS A 53 -11.77 10.07 -5.22
N ASP A 54 -11.69 9.39 -4.07
CA ASP A 54 -12.82 9.15 -3.18
C ASP A 54 -13.00 10.33 -2.23
N GLN A 55 -14.16 10.99 -2.27
CA GLN A 55 -14.45 12.16 -1.42
C GLN A 55 -14.29 11.87 0.08
N ARG A 56 -14.49 10.61 0.52
CA ARG A 56 -14.31 10.21 1.93
C ARG A 56 -12.85 10.22 2.36
N TYR A 57 -11.94 9.87 1.45
CA TYR A 57 -10.53 9.63 1.75
C TYR A 57 -9.55 10.53 0.97
N GLN A 58 -10.08 11.55 0.26
CA GLN A 58 -9.30 12.44 -0.59
C GLN A 58 -8.15 13.12 0.15
N HIS A 59 -8.34 13.46 1.43
CA HIS A 59 -7.33 14.12 2.23
C HIS A 59 -6.10 13.21 2.47
N PRO A 60 -4.86 13.69 2.23
CA PRO A 60 -3.65 12.86 2.32
C PRO A 60 -3.41 12.17 3.66
N TYR A 61 -4.04 12.66 4.73
CA TYR A 61 -4.04 12.03 6.06
C TYR A 61 -4.37 10.52 6.00
N TYR A 62 -5.29 10.11 5.12
CA TYR A 62 -5.78 8.73 5.06
C TYR A 62 -4.84 7.74 4.37
N TRP A 63 -4.00 8.19 3.44
CA TRP A 63 -3.26 7.28 2.54
C TRP A 63 -1.78 7.62 2.36
N ALA A 64 -1.38 8.88 2.57
CA ALA A 64 -0.02 9.33 2.29
C ALA A 64 1.00 8.88 3.36
N SER A 65 0.54 8.31 4.46
CA SER A 65 1.41 7.76 5.50
C SER A 65 2.02 6.41 5.10
N PHE A 66 1.51 5.72 4.08
CA PHE A 66 2.00 4.40 3.68
C PHE A 66 3.10 4.47 2.63
N ILE A 67 4.15 3.65 2.82
CA ILE A 67 5.25 3.47 1.88
C ILE A 67 5.53 1.97 1.66
N VAL A 68 6.00 1.62 0.46
CA VAL A 68 6.57 0.30 0.16
C VAL A 68 8.09 0.42 0.09
N SER A 69 8.80 -0.51 0.71
CA SER A 69 10.26 -0.60 0.69
C SER A 69 10.73 -2.02 0.43
N GLY A 70 11.64 -2.22 -0.53
CA GLY A 70 12.15 -3.54 -0.94
C GLY A 70 11.89 -3.82 -2.42
N ASN A 71 11.66 -5.08 -2.79
CA ASN A 71 11.34 -5.46 -4.17
C ASN A 71 10.04 -4.78 -4.63
N TRP A 72 10.08 -4.14 -5.80
CA TRP A 72 8.98 -3.39 -6.40
C TRP A 72 8.19 -4.19 -7.44
N GLU A 73 8.72 -5.33 -7.89
CA GLU A 73 8.15 -6.21 -8.92
C GLU A 73 6.87 -6.93 -8.42
N PRO A 74 6.13 -7.61 -9.31
CA PRO A 74 5.02 -8.52 -8.95
C PRO A 74 5.44 -9.66 -8.00
N MET A 75 4.46 -10.35 -7.42
CA MET A 75 4.75 -11.49 -6.55
C MET A 75 5.09 -12.73 -7.39
N GLY A 76 6.29 -13.30 -7.17
CA GLY A 76 6.74 -14.53 -7.84
C GLY A 76 7.76 -14.33 -8.95
N GLU A 77 8.09 -13.08 -9.28
CA GLU A 77 9.33 -12.70 -9.98
C GLU A 77 10.46 -12.48 -8.94
#